data_AF-A0A1F4VJP7-F1
#
_entry.id   AF-A0A1F4VJP7-F1
#
_cell.length_a   1.000
_cell.length_b   1.000
_cell.length_c   1.000
_cell.angle_alpha   90.00
_cell.angle_beta   90.00
_cell.angle_gamma   90.00
#
_symmetry.space_group_name_H-M   'P 1'
#
loop_
_entity.id
_entity.type
_entity.pdbx_description
1 polymer ?
#
loop_
_entity_poly.entity_id
_entity_poly.type
_entity_poly.pdbx_seq_one_letter_code
_entity_poly.pdbx_strand_id
1 'polypeptide(L)'
;MIDKQIIDSFKNLIDGLDVDEVYKKAIVDFMDTYDGNNTNEFYSMLVAVSGLLVELKDLRIVEHGYNLIEEESEKTQDELDSIIRQFKDLNDGKLPPDPMVSTLEEDQVTD
;
A
#
# COMPACT_ATOMS: atom_id res chain seq x y z
N MET A 1 1.97 43.74 -7.48
CA MET A 1 1.43 42.92 -8.59
C MET A 1 2.28 41.66 -8.63
N ILE A 2 1.68 40.48 -8.54
CA ILE A 2 2.42 39.22 -8.61
C ILE A 2 2.94 39.05 -10.04
N ASP A 3 4.19 38.64 -10.18
CA ASP A 3 4.82 38.42 -11.49
C ASP A 3 4.11 37.29 -12.25
N LYS A 4 3.83 37.50 -13.54
CA LYS A 4 3.21 36.49 -14.41
C LYS A 4 4.02 35.21 -14.50
N GLN A 5 5.35 35.29 -14.48
CA GLN A 5 6.20 34.09 -14.48
C GLN A 5 6.01 33.23 -13.23
N ILE A 6 5.74 33.87 -12.08
CA ILE A 6 5.48 33.17 -10.83
C ILE A 6 4.13 32.45 -10.93
N ILE A 7 3.09 33.12 -11.45
CA ILE A 7 1.78 32.52 -11.67
C ILE A 7 1.87 31.30 -12.60
N ASP A 8 2.55 31.43 -13.74
CA ASP A 8 2.71 30.32 -14.69
C ASP A 8 3.46 29.14 -14.08
N SER A 9 4.46 29.40 -13.24
CA SER A 9 5.20 28.36 -12.51
C SER A 9 4.31 27.60 -11.53
N PHE A 10 3.43 28.30 -10.82
CA PHE A 10 2.48 27.66 -9.91
C PHE A 10 1.39 26.86 -10.64
N LYS A 11 0.90 27.35 -11.79
CA LYS A 11 -0.05 26.60 -12.61
C LYS A 11 0.55 25.29 -13.11
N ASN A 12 1.77 25.34 -13.64
CA ASN A 12 2.49 24.13 -14.07
C ASN A 12 2.70 23.15 -12.91
N LEU A 13 2.94 23.65 -11.69
CA LEU A 13 3.09 22.81 -10.52
C LEU A 13 1.78 22.13 -10.14
N ILE A 14 0.64 22.84 -10.20
CA ILE A 14 -0.69 22.30 -9.89
C ILE A 14 -1.15 21.29 -10.95
N ASP A 15 -0.90 21.58 -12.23
CA ASP A 15 -1.20 20.65 -13.34
C ASP A 15 -0.48 19.31 -13.17
N GLY A 16 0.75 19.34 -12.64
CA GLY A 16 1.58 18.16 -12.39
C GLY A 16 1.18 17.31 -11.19
N LEU A 17 0.20 17.74 -10.39
CA LEU A 17 -0.30 16.95 -9.25
C LEU A 17 -1.30 15.91 -9.73
N ASP A 18 -1.28 14.70 -9.16
CA ASP A 18 -2.26 13.65 -9.46
C ASP A 18 -3.48 13.77 -8.53
N VAL A 19 -4.31 14.78 -8.80
CA VAL A 19 -5.52 15.15 -8.05
C VAL A 19 -6.66 15.44 -9.02
N ASP A 20 -7.91 15.45 -8.52
CA ASP A 20 -9.09 15.66 -9.36
C ASP A 20 -9.00 17.03 -10.10
N GLU A 21 -9.29 16.98 -11.40
CA GLU A 21 -9.29 18.13 -12.31
C GLU A 21 -10.22 19.27 -11.85
N VAL A 22 -11.28 18.95 -11.09
CA VAL A 22 -12.16 19.95 -10.48
C VAL A 22 -11.40 20.87 -9.52
N TYR A 23 -10.50 20.33 -8.70
CA TYR A 23 -9.71 21.12 -7.75
C TYR A 23 -8.58 21.89 -8.45
N LYS A 24 -7.90 21.26 -9.42
CA LYS A 24 -6.88 21.95 -10.22
C LYS A 24 -7.46 23.16 -10.93
N LYS A 25 -8.58 22.96 -11.63
CA LYS A 25 -9.26 24.02 -12.39
C LYS A 25 -9.70 25.17 -11.48
N ALA A 26 -10.25 24.89 -10.30
CA ALA A 26 -10.66 25.93 -9.36
C ALA A 26 -9.50 26.84 -8.91
N ILE A 27 -8.30 26.28 -8.72
CA ILE A 27 -7.12 27.06 -8.30
C ILE A 27 -6.52 27.82 -9.48
N VAL A 28 -6.46 27.21 -10.67
CA VAL A 28 -5.97 27.86 -11.90
C VAL A 28 -6.86 29.03 -12.31
N ASP A 29 -8.19 28.83 -12.31
CA ASP A 29 -9.17 29.87 -12.62
C ASP A 29 -9.04 31.05 -11.64
N PHE A 30 -8.82 30.80 -10.35
CA PHE A 30 -8.54 31.84 -9.37
C PHE A 30 -7.23 32.59 -9.65
N MET A 31 -6.15 31.88 -9.97
CA MET A 31 -4.87 32.50 -10.30
C MET A 31 -4.96 33.44 -11.52
N ASP A 32 -5.90 33.17 -12.43
CA ASP A 32 -6.18 34.03 -13.58
C ASP A 32 -7.01 35.28 -13.24
N THR A 33 -7.90 35.20 -12.25
CA THR A 33 -8.84 36.29 -11.94
C THR A 33 -8.43 37.14 -10.75
N TYR A 34 -7.52 36.67 -9.90
CA TYR A 34 -7.21 37.33 -8.64
C TYR A 34 -6.39 38.61 -8.83
N ASP A 35 -7.04 39.75 -8.57
CA ASP A 35 -6.46 41.09 -8.67
C ASP A 35 -5.80 41.57 -7.36
N GLY A 36 -5.92 40.79 -6.28
CA GLY A 36 -5.37 41.11 -4.96
C GLY A 36 -6.30 41.89 -4.01
N ASN A 37 -7.50 42.28 -4.45
CA ASN A 37 -8.38 43.15 -3.67
C ASN A 37 -9.61 42.45 -3.09
N ASN A 38 -10.01 41.30 -3.64
CA ASN A 38 -11.19 40.57 -3.20
C ASN A 38 -10.87 39.51 -2.14
N THR A 39 -11.18 39.81 -0.87
CA THR A 39 -10.95 38.92 0.27
C THR A 39 -11.78 37.63 0.21
N ASN A 40 -12.98 37.65 -0.37
CA ASN A 40 -13.82 36.45 -0.48
C ASN A 40 -13.28 35.45 -1.51
N GLU A 41 -12.73 35.97 -2.62
CA GLU A 41 -12.03 35.14 -3.61
C GLU A 41 -10.79 34.49 -2.99
N PHE A 42 -10.03 35.26 -2.20
CA PHE A 42 -8.87 34.73 -1.48
C PHE A 42 -9.25 33.61 -0.49
N TYR A 43 -10.35 33.75 0.26
CA TYR A 43 -10.84 32.67 1.13
C TYR A 43 -11.27 31.43 0.33
N SER A 44 -11.89 31.62 -0.83
CA SER A 44 -12.29 30.52 -1.71
C SER A 44 -11.06 29.76 -2.24
N MET A 45 -9.99 30.47 -2.59
CA MET A 45 -8.69 29.86 -2.93
C MET A 45 -8.12 29.07 -1.76
N LEU A 46 -8.12 29.63 -0.54
CA LEU A 46 -7.62 28.92 0.64
C LEU A 46 -8.36 27.61 0.88
N VAL A 47 -9.68 27.59 0.68
CA VAL A 47 -10.49 26.36 0.78
C VAL A 47 -10.11 25.36 -0.31
N ALA A 48 -9.96 25.80 -1.56
CA ALA A 48 -9.57 24.93 -2.68
C ALA A 48 -8.16 24.31 -2.47
N VAL A 49 -7.18 25.11 -2.06
CA VAL A 49 -5.83 24.66 -1.73
C VAL A 49 -5.84 23.70 -0.53
N SER A 50 -6.66 23.97 0.48
CA SER A 50 -6.81 23.08 1.63
C SER A 50 -7.41 21.73 1.22
N GLY A 51 -8.40 21.72 0.34
CA GLY A 51 -8.96 20.49 -0.24
C GLY A 51 -7.90 19.66 -0.96
N LEU A 52 -7.10 20.33 -1.80
CA LEU A 52 -6.01 19.69 -2.55
C LEU A 52 -4.95 19.06 -1.62
N LEU A 53 -4.59 19.75 -0.52
CA LEU A 53 -3.67 19.21 0.48
C LEU A 53 -4.24 18.00 1.24
N VAL A 54 -5.55 17.95 1.47
CA VAL A 54 -6.22 16.82 2.12
C VAL A 54 -6.22 15.59 1.19
N GLU A 55 -6.59 15.75 -0.08
CA GLU A 55 -6.59 14.65 -1.04
C GLU A 55 -5.19 14.04 -1.22
N LEU A 56 -4.17 14.89 -1.36
CA LEU A 56 -2.77 14.42 -1.45
C LEU A 56 -2.34 13.65 -0.20
N LYS A 57 -2.78 14.08 0.98
CA LYS A 57 -2.49 13.39 2.24
C LYS A 57 -3.20 12.03 2.30
N ASP A 58 -4.46 11.97 1.90
CA ASP A 58 -5.25 10.74 1.91
C ASP A 58 -4.70 9.72 0.90
N LEU A 59 -4.34 10.16 -0.32
CA LEU A 59 -3.63 9.36 -1.32
C LEU A 59 -2.31 8.79 -0.75
N ARG A 60 -1.52 9.62 -0.06
CA ARG A 60 -0.25 9.18 0.54
C ARG A 60 -0.46 8.19 1.69
N ILE A 61 -1.52 8.32 2.48
CA ILE A 61 -1.87 7.37 3.54
C ILE A 61 -2.30 6.04 2.92
N VAL A 62 -3.11 6.07 1.87
CA VAL A 62 -3.58 4.87 1.16
C VAL A 62 -2.41 4.15 0.50
N GLU A 63 -1.54 4.85 -0.23
CA GLU A 63 -0.33 4.29 -0.83
C GLU A 63 0.58 3.65 0.23
N HIS A 64 0.83 4.35 1.34
CA HIS A 64 1.64 3.80 2.43
C HIS A 64 0.99 2.56 3.07
N GLY A 65 -0.34 2.56 3.22
CA GLY A 65 -1.09 1.42 3.73
C GLY A 65 -1.02 0.21 2.80
N TYR A 66 -1.16 0.41 1.49
CA TYR A 66 -1.01 -0.65 0.49
C TYR A 66 0.41 -1.24 0.50
N ASN A 67 1.44 -0.40 0.52
CA ASN A 67 2.83 -0.86 0.55
C ASN A 67 3.14 -1.70 1.80
N LEU A 68 2.61 -1.33 2.97
CA LEU A 68 2.77 -2.12 4.19
C LEU A 68 2.06 -3.47 4.11
N ILE A 69 0.86 -3.52 3.52
CA ILE A 69 0.11 -4.77 3.33
C ILE A 69 0.82 -5.69 2.34
N GLU A 70 1.38 -5.14 1.27
CA GLU A 70 2.17 -5.89 0.29
C GLU A 70 3.42 -6.49 0.92
N GLU A 71 4.19 -5.70 1.69
CA GLU A 71 5.38 -6.19 2.41
C GLU A 71 5.05 -7.32 3.40
N GLU A 72 3.96 -7.19 4.17
CA GLU A 72 3.53 -8.24 5.09
C GLU A 72 3.01 -9.49 4.36
N SER A 73 2.35 -9.32 3.21
CA SER A 73 1.92 -10.43 2.37
C SER A 73 3.11 -11.21 1.82
N GLU A 74 4.15 -10.53 1.35
CA GLU A 74 5.39 -11.17 0.86
C GLU A 74 6.08 -11.95 1.98
N LYS A 75 6.25 -11.34 3.17
CA LYS A 75 6.83 -12.04 4.33
C LYS A 75 6.02 -13.28 4.72
N THR A 76 4.70 -13.16 4.75
CA THR A 76 3.80 -14.28 5.08
C THR A 76 3.94 -15.41 4.05
N GLN A 77 4.06 -15.06 2.77
CA GLN A 77 4.27 -16.03 1.69
C GLN A 77 5.60 -16.76 1.84
N ASP A 78 6.68 -16.03 2.16
CA ASP A 78 8.01 -16.61 2.40
C ASP A 78 8.02 -17.54 3.64
N GLU A 79 7.33 -17.17 4.71
CA GLU A 79 7.16 -18.02 5.89
C GLU A 79 6.37 -19.30 5.58
N LEU A 80 5.28 -19.18 4.82
CA LEU A 80 4.50 -20.34 4.35
C LEU A 80 5.34 -21.28 3.49
N ASP A 81 6.11 -20.73 2.54
CA ASP A 81 6.99 -21.51 1.68
C ASP A 81 8.10 -22.21 2.49
N SER A 82 8.61 -21.56 3.53
CA SER A 82 9.56 -22.15 4.48
C SER A 82 8.94 -23.31 5.26
N ILE A 83 7.72 -23.15 5.79
CA ILE A 83 6.99 -24.22 6.50
C ILE A 83 6.72 -25.41 5.57
N ILE A 84 6.31 -25.15 4.32
CA ILE A 84 6.06 -26.19 3.33
C ILE A 84 7.36 -26.95 3.01
N ARG A 85 8.49 -26.27 2.88
CA ARG A 85 9.80 -26.92 2.69
C ARG A 85 10.16 -27.78 3.89
N GLN A 86 10.06 -27.25 5.11
CA GLN A 86 10.33 -28.02 6.33
C GLN A 86 9.43 -29.26 6.45
N PHE A 87 8.15 -29.15 6.09
CA PHE A 87 7.22 -30.28 6.09
C PHE A 87 7.59 -31.32 5.03
N LYS A 88 7.97 -30.90 3.82
CA LYS A 88 8.48 -31.81 2.78
C LYS A 88 9.76 -32.51 3.22
N ASP A 89 10.70 -31.78 3.80
CA ASP A 89 11.96 -32.35 4.31
C ASP A 89 11.71 -33.37 5.44
N LEU A 90 10.75 -33.11 6.32
CA LEU A 90 10.33 -34.05 7.37
C LEU A 90 9.62 -35.30 6.80
N ASN A 91 8.86 -35.16 5.72
CA ASN A 91 8.12 -36.25 5.11
C ASN A 91 8.98 -37.11 4.15
N ASP A 92 9.97 -36.50 3.48
CA ASP A 92 10.96 -37.18 2.64
C ASP A 92 12.10 -37.80 3.46
N GLY A 93 12.29 -37.33 4.70
CA GLY A 93 13.07 -38.00 5.73
C GLY A 93 12.40 -39.31 6.13
N LYS A 94 12.72 -40.40 5.43
CA LYS A 94 12.32 -41.79 5.71
C LYS A 94 12.01 -42.00 7.19
N LEU A 95 10.74 -42.20 7.52
CA LEU A 95 10.33 -42.76 8.80
C LEU A 95 11.27 -43.94 9.10
N PRO A 96 12.00 -43.95 10.23
CA PRO A 96 12.78 -45.11 10.60
C PRO A 96 11.84 -46.32 10.57
N PRO A 97 12.22 -47.43 9.91
CA PRO A 97 11.35 -48.59 9.85
C PRO A 97 10.97 -48.96 11.27
N ASP A 98 9.68 -49.16 11.50
CA ASP A 98 9.15 -49.57 12.80
C ASP A 98 10.07 -50.65 13.39
N PRO A 99 10.57 -50.48 14.62
CA PRO A 99 11.38 -51.51 15.24
C PRO A 99 10.53 -52.76 15.25
N MET A 100 10.95 -53.77 14.47
CA MET A 100 10.21 -55.02 14.31
C MET A 100 9.75 -55.51 15.68
N VAL A 101 8.45 -55.35 15.96
CA VAL A 101 7.81 -56.14 16.99
C VAL A 101 7.63 -57.51 16.36
N SER A 102 8.73 -58.28 16.31
CA SER A 102 8.64 -59.73 16.25
C SER A 102 8.14 -60.15 17.62
N THR A 103 6.84 -60.00 17.83
CA THR A 103 6.12 -60.79 18.82
C THR A 103 6.60 -62.22 18.68
N LEU A 104 7.14 -62.75 19.77
CA LEU A 104 7.35 -64.16 19.97
C LEU A 104 6.04 -64.86 19.58
N GLU A 105 6.00 -65.49 18.41
CA GLU A 105 4.96 -66.48 18.12
C GLU A 105 5.25 -67.67 19.03
N GLU A 106 4.60 -67.63 20.20
CA GLU A 106 4.26 -68.82 20.99
C GLU A 106 3.44 -69.75 20.11
N ASP A 107 4.13 -70.63 19.39
CA ASP A 107 3.50 -71.75 18.74
C ASP A 107 3.75 -73.00 19.58
N GLN A 108 2.73 -73.34 20.37
CA GLN A 108 2.01 -74.65 20.35
C GLN A 108 1.56 -75.11 21.74
N VAL A 109 0.28 -74.88 22.05
CA VAL A 109 -0.51 -75.70 22.98
C VAL A 109 -1.54 -76.48 22.14
N THR A 110 -1.22 -77.76 21.94
CA THR A 110 -2.08 -78.96 21.82
C THR A 110 -3.51 -78.88 21.28
N ASP A 111 -3.81 -79.77 20.32
CA ASP A 111 -4.73 -80.91 20.54
C ASP A 111 -4.34 -82.12 19.68
#